data_AF-A0A3C0N9X3-F1
#
_entry.id   AF-A0A3C0N9X3-F1
#
_cell.length_a   1.000
_cell.length_b   1.000
_cell.length_c   1.000
_cell.angle_alpha   90.00
_cell.angle_beta   90.00
_cell.angle_gamma   90.00
#
_symmetry.space_group_name_H-M   'P 1'
#
loop_
_entity.id
_entity.type
_entity.pdbx_description
1 polymer ?
#
loop_
_entity_poly.entity_id
_entity_poly.type
_entity_poly.pdbx_seq_one_letter_code
_entity_poly.pdbx_strand_id
1 'polypeptide(L)'
;QMRDAVNKAARLVINHCLENNIGTVVFGWNQGQKQESNMGSKNNQKWVQVPTARLKERISQLCQQYGIRFVETEESYTSKASFVDGDYLPKYGEKPDSWKPSGRRVKRGLYRTALNWYLNADCNGAGNILRKV
;
A
#
# COMPACT_ATOMS: atom_id res chain seq x y z
N GLN A 1 -11.38 19.50 -10.05
CA GLN A 1 -11.74 18.07 -9.91
C GLN A 1 -10.65 17.24 -9.23
N MET A 2 -9.42 17.14 -9.77
CA MET A 2 -8.35 16.32 -9.16
C MET A 2 -7.97 16.74 -7.72
N ARG A 3 -7.82 18.05 -7.43
CA ARG A 3 -7.54 18.55 -6.08
C ARG A 3 -8.65 18.22 -5.08
N ASP A 4 -9.90 18.30 -5.53
CA ASP A 4 -11.08 17.96 -4.71
C ASP A 4 -11.10 16.46 -4.37
N ALA A 5 -10.87 15.59 -5.37
CA ALA A 5 -10.79 14.14 -5.15
C ALA A 5 -9.68 13.75 -4.15
N VAL A 6 -8.50 14.36 -4.25
CA VAL A 6 -7.40 14.14 -3.29
C VAL A 6 -7.80 14.57 -1.89
N ASN A 7 -8.41 15.75 -1.74
CA ASN A 7 -8.85 16.24 -0.43
C ASN A 7 -9.91 15.35 0.20
N LYS A 8 -10.90 14.91 -0.59
CA LYS A 8 -11.95 13.99 -0.12
C LYS A 8 -11.36 12.65 0.29
N ALA A 9 -10.50 12.06 -0.53
CA ALA A 9 -9.83 10.80 -0.20
C ALA A 9 -8.99 10.90 1.09
N ALA A 10 -8.21 11.98 1.24
CA ALA A 10 -7.43 12.20 2.45
C ALA A 10 -8.34 12.40 3.68
N ARG A 11 -9.47 13.12 3.54
CA ARG A 11 -10.45 13.27 4.62
C ARG A 11 -11.12 11.97 5.02
N LEU A 12 -11.44 11.09 4.06
CA LEU A 12 -11.99 9.78 4.37
C LEU A 12 -11.06 8.97 5.28
N VAL A 13 -9.76 8.95 4.98
CA VAL A 13 -8.75 8.26 5.82
C VAL A 13 -8.70 8.88 7.22
N ILE A 14 -8.60 10.21 7.31
CA ILE A 14 -8.43 10.91 8.58
C ILE A 14 -9.68 10.81 9.46
N ASN A 15 -10.87 10.97 8.88
CA ASN A 15 -12.12 10.82 9.61
C ASN A 15 -12.25 9.40 10.17
N HIS A 16 -11.93 8.39 9.37
CA HIS A 16 -11.91 7.00 9.85
C HIS A 16 -10.94 6.83 11.02
N CYS A 17 -9.75 7.44 10.97
CA CYS A 17 -8.82 7.39 12.09
C CYS A 17 -9.38 8.05 13.35
N LEU A 18 -10.01 9.23 13.23
CA LEU A 18 -10.61 9.95 14.35
C LEU A 18 -11.79 9.19 14.96
N GLU A 19 -12.69 8.67 14.13
CA GLU A 19 -13.86 7.91 14.55
C GLU A 19 -13.49 6.60 15.26
N ASN A 20 -12.35 6.00 14.91
CA ASN A 20 -11.90 4.70 15.43
C ASN A 20 -10.72 4.82 16.41
N ASN A 21 -10.37 6.03 16.86
CA ASN A 21 -9.24 6.28 17.78
C ASN A 21 -7.90 5.70 17.28
N ILE A 22 -7.65 5.77 15.97
CA ILE A 22 -6.41 5.29 15.36
C ILE A 22 -5.36 6.42 15.41
N GLY A 23 -4.33 6.22 16.24
CA GLY A 23 -3.27 7.20 16.43
C GLY A 23 -2.11 7.14 15.43
N THR A 24 -2.08 6.16 14.51
CA THR A 24 -0.97 6.00 13.56
C THR A 24 -1.46 5.57 12.18
N VAL A 25 -0.95 6.23 11.14
CA VAL A 25 -1.12 5.88 9.73
C VAL A 25 0.22 5.50 9.16
N VAL A 26 0.33 4.28 8.63
CA VAL A 26 1.50 3.81 7.89
C VAL A 26 1.20 3.86 6.40
N PHE A 27 2.07 4.50 5.62
CA PHE A 27 1.91 4.68 4.18
C PHE A 27 3.07 4.03 3.42
N GLY A 28 2.76 3.04 2.60
CA GLY A 28 3.71 2.40 1.69
C GLY A 28 4.11 3.34 0.55
N TRP A 29 5.43 3.55 0.35
CA TRP A 29 5.94 4.42 -0.69
C TRP A 29 7.24 3.88 -1.30
N ASN A 30 7.19 3.55 -2.59
CA ASN A 30 8.40 3.35 -3.39
C ASN A 30 8.68 4.61 -4.23
N GLN A 31 9.90 5.15 -4.13
CA GLN A 31 10.34 6.21 -5.01
C GLN A 31 10.34 5.72 -6.46
N GLY A 32 9.87 6.54 -7.39
CA GLY A 32 9.79 6.13 -8.80
C GLY A 32 8.77 5.04 -9.11
N GLN A 33 7.85 4.68 -8.18
CA GLN A 33 6.86 3.58 -8.37
C GLN A 33 6.02 3.64 -9.66
N LYS A 34 5.96 4.81 -10.33
CA LYS A 34 5.23 5.03 -11.58
C LYS A 34 6.11 5.06 -12.82
N GLN A 35 7.43 5.16 -12.66
CA GLN A 35 8.37 5.07 -13.76
C GLN A 35 8.42 3.61 -14.22
N GLU A 36 8.32 3.40 -15.53
CA GLU A 36 8.48 2.09 -16.18
C GLU A 36 7.54 0.98 -15.67
N SER A 37 6.39 1.34 -15.12
CA SER A 37 5.37 0.34 -14.73
C SER A 37 4.99 -0.49 -15.95
N ASN A 38 5.26 -1.80 -15.95
CA ASN A 38 5.00 -2.66 -17.12
C ASN A 38 3.65 -3.37 -16.98
N MET A 39 2.56 -2.60 -16.76
CA MET A 39 1.21 -3.12 -16.50
C MET A 39 0.30 -3.14 -17.75
N GLY A 40 0.86 -2.85 -18.92
CA GLY A 40 0.15 -2.68 -20.19
C GLY A 40 -0.36 -1.24 -20.39
N SER A 41 -0.36 -0.77 -21.64
CA SER A 41 -0.56 0.64 -22.01
C SER A 41 -1.80 1.30 -21.40
N LYS A 42 -2.97 0.66 -21.49
CA LYS A 42 -4.24 1.18 -20.93
C LYS A 42 -4.24 1.28 -19.41
N ASN A 43 -3.59 0.34 -18.73
CA ASN A 43 -3.50 0.36 -17.26
C ASN A 43 -2.49 1.41 -16.81
N ASN A 44 -1.32 1.48 -17.46
CA ASN A 44 -0.31 2.51 -17.18
C ASN A 44 -0.89 3.91 -17.27
N GLN A 45 -1.68 4.20 -18.31
CA GLN A 45 -2.31 5.51 -18.47
C GLN A 45 -3.22 5.84 -17.28
N LYS A 46 -4.02 4.90 -16.78
CA LYS A 46 -4.85 5.13 -15.58
C LYS A 46 -4.00 5.29 -14.32
N TRP A 47 -2.97 4.47 -14.15
CA TRP A 47 -2.10 4.45 -12.96
C TRP A 47 -1.24 5.71 -12.82
N VAL A 48 -0.65 6.19 -13.92
CA VAL A 48 0.19 7.40 -13.92
C VAL A 48 -0.63 8.64 -13.55
N GLN A 49 -1.91 8.68 -13.95
CA GLN A 49 -2.81 9.81 -13.71
C GLN A 49 -3.33 9.91 -12.26
N VAL A 50 -3.26 8.84 -11.46
CA VAL A 50 -3.67 8.91 -10.04
C VAL A 50 -2.67 9.77 -9.26
N PRO A 51 -3.06 10.85 -8.58
CA PRO A 51 -2.11 11.77 -7.94
C PRO A 51 -1.59 11.26 -6.56
N THR A 52 -1.05 10.04 -6.50
CA THR A 52 -0.64 9.35 -5.26
C THR A 52 0.32 10.16 -4.39
N ALA A 53 1.29 10.86 -4.98
CA ALA A 53 2.22 11.72 -4.24
C ALA A 53 1.49 12.86 -3.52
N ARG A 54 0.58 13.54 -4.23
CA ARG A 54 -0.24 14.62 -3.65
C ARG A 54 -1.19 14.08 -2.56
N LEU A 55 -1.70 12.86 -2.73
CA LEU A 55 -2.52 12.20 -1.71
C LEU A 55 -1.70 11.89 -0.45
N LYS A 56 -0.49 11.34 -0.61
CA LYS A 56 0.45 11.08 0.50
C LYS A 56 0.76 12.36 1.27
N GLU A 57 1.18 13.40 0.57
CA GLU A 57 1.47 14.71 1.17
C GLU A 57 0.26 15.25 1.92
N ARG A 58 -0.93 15.16 1.32
CA ARG A 58 -2.15 15.65 1.95
C ARG A 58 -2.52 14.85 3.20
N ILE A 59 -2.39 13.52 3.19
CA ILE A 59 -2.62 12.68 4.37
C ILE A 59 -1.62 13.04 5.46
N SER A 60 -0.33 13.18 5.14
CA SER A 60 0.71 13.57 6.10
C SER A 60 0.41 14.91 6.78
N GLN A 61 0.06 15.94 6.00
CA GLN A 61 -0.35 17.26 6.53
C GLN A 61 -1.53 17.15 7.49
N LEU A 62 -2.54 16.35 7.15
CA LEU A 62 -3.70 16.18 7.99
C LEU A 62 -3.37 15.36 9.24
N CYS A 63 -2.54 14.32 9.12
CA CYS A 63 -2.07 13.58 10.28
C CYS A 63 -1.41 14.52 11.30
N GLN A 64 -0.51 15.41 10.85
CA GLN A 64 0.10 16.43 11.68
C GLN A 64 -0.94 17.36 12.32
N GLN A 65 -1.93 17.83 11.56
CA GLN A 65 -2.98 18.73 12.06
C GLN A 65 -3.83 18.09 13.18
N TYR A 66 -4.10 16.78 13.10
CA TYR A 66 -4.97 16.07 14.03
C TYR A 66 -4.20 15.25 15.08
N GLY A 67 -2.87 15.41 15.18
CA GLY A 67 -2.06 14.68 16.14
C GLY A 67 -1.94 13.16 15.88
N ILE A 68 -2.17 12.74 14.63
CA ILE A 68 -1.99 11.34 14.20
C ILE A 68 -0.55 11.17 13.73
N ARG A 69 0.12 10.10 14.17
CA ARG A 69 1.48 9.77 13.72
C ARG A 69 1.44 9.27 12.27
N PHE A 70 2.19 9.92 11.38
CA PHE A 70 2.37 9.44 10.00
C PHE A 70 3.73 8.76 9.85
N VAL A 71 3.74 7.53 9.32
CA VAL A 71 4.96 6.76 9.05
C VAL A 71 5.00 6.40 7.58
N GLU A 72 6.04 6.83 6.88
CA GLU A 72 6.33 6.39 5.51
C GLU A 72 7.28 5.18 5.58
N THR A 73 6.95 4.10 4.86
CA THR A 73 7.81 2.92 4.75
C THR A 73 7.83 2.41 3.32
N GLU A 74 8.88 1.69 2.93
CA GLU A 74 8.99 1.11 1.59
C GLU A 74 8.04 -0.08 1.42
N GLU A 75 7.47 -0.26 0.23
CA GLU A 75 6.42 -1.27 -0.02
C GLU A 75 6.86 -2.39 -0.99
N SER A 76 8.16 -2.65 -1.09
CA SER A 76 8.70 -3.72 -1.94
C SER A 76 8.13 -5.09 -1.54
N TYR A 77 7.66 -5.84 -2.53
CA TYR A 77 7.15 -7.22 -2.38
C TYR A 77 5.90 -7.39 -1.49
N THR A 78 5.31 -6.32 -0.96
CA THR A 78 4.13 -6.37 -0.05
C THR A 78 2.88 -6.95 -0.72
N SER A 79 2.74 -6.79 -2.03
CA SER A 79 1.63 -7.36 -2.82
C SER A 79 1.86 -8.81 -3.28
N LYS A 80 3.07 -9.35 -3.05
CA LYS A 80 3.46 -10.71 -3.45
C LYS A 80 3.52 -11.65 -2.23
N ALA A 81 4.14 -11.19 -1.16
CA ALA A 81 4.24 -11.90 0.11
C ALA A 81 2.85 -12.11 0.74
N SER A 82 2.68 -13.23 1.45
CA SER A 82 1.49 -13.53 2.22
C SER A 82 1.63 -12.93 3.62
N PHE A 83 0.69 -12.04 3.97
CA PHE A 83 0.64 -11.46 5.30
C PHE A 83 0.31 -12.53 6.34
N VAL A 84 -0.69 -13.37 6.06
CA VAL A 84 -1.20 -14.39 6.99
C VAL A 84 -0.19 -15.51 7.21
N ASP A 85 0.57 -15.89 6.18
CA ASP A 85 1.58 -16.95 6.31
C ASP A 85 2.90 -16.41 6.91
N GLY A 86 2.99 -15.11 7.18
CA GLY A 86 4.16 -14.52 7.81
C GLY A 86 5.39 -14.41 6.91
N ASP A 87 5.21 -14.39 5.58
CA ASP A 87 6.31 -14.38 4.61
C ASP A 87 7.37 -13.33 4.94
N TYR A 88 8.64 -13.68 4.68
CA TYR A 88 9.75 -12.73 4.76
C TYR A 88 9.57 -11.63 3.72
N LEU A 89 9.76 -10.38 4.14
CA LEU A 89 9.59 -9.18 3.34
C LEU A 89 10.96 -8.56 3.04
N PRO A 90 11.63 -8.94 1.93
CA PRO A 90 12.90 -8.35 1.57
C PRO A 90 12.74 -6.87 1.21
N LYS A 91 13.77 -6.08 1.49
CA LYS A 91 13.89 -4.72 0.96
C LYS A 91 14.25 -4.77 -0.52
N TYR A 92 14.07 -3.64 -1.21
CA TYR A 92 14.52 -3.52 -2.59
C TYR A 92 16.03 -3.78 -2.69
N GLY A 93 16.46 -4.63 -3.62
CA GLY A 93 17.86 -5.03 -3.78
C GLY A 93 18.36 -6.13 -2.83
N GLU A 94 17.66 -6.39 -1.72
CA GLU A 94 18.07 -7.37 -0.70
C GLU A 94 17.30 -8.71 -0.80
N LYS A 95 16.66 -8.97 -1.94
CA LYS A 95 15.89 -10.20 -2.15
C LYS A 95 16.83 -11.39 -2.43
N PRO A 96 16.82 -12.45 -1.60
CA PRO A 96 17.55 -13.68 -1.90
C PRO A 96 17.04 -14.34 -3.19
N ASP A 97 17.92 -15.04 -3.92
CA ASP A 97 17.53 -15.77 -5.14
C ASP A 97 16.52 -16.89 -4.87
N SER A 98 16.59 -17.50 -3.70
CA SER A 98 15.67 -18.55 -3.24
C SER A 98 14.32 -18.01 -2.76
N TRP A 99 14.14 -16.69 -2.67
CA TRP A 99 12.92 -16.10 -2.13
C TRP A 99 11.72 -16.40 -3.02
N LYS A 100 10.71 -17.03 -2.43
CA LYS A 100 9.41 -17.29 -3.05
C LYS A 100 8.32 -17.00 -2.01
N PRO A 101 7.26 -16.28 -2.39
CA PRO A 101 6.13 -16.10 -1.49
C PRO A 101 5.40 -17.43 -1.30
N SER A 102 4.86 -17.66 -0.11
CA SER A 102 4.05 -18.84 0.20
C SER A 102 2.71 -18.81 -0.53
N GLY A 103 2.14 -17.61 -0.70
CA GLY A 103 0.89 -17.33 -1.37
C GLY A 103 1.06 -16.74 -2.76
N ARG A 104 -0.07 -16.44 -3.40
CA ARG A 104 -0.08 -15.81 -4.73
C ARG A 104 -1.30 -14.93 -4.94
N ARG A 105 -1.11 -13.85 -5.69
CA ARG A 105 -2.21 -13.08 -6.24
C ARG A 105 -2.88 -13.87 -7.36
N VAL A 106 -4.19 -14.10 -7.25
CA VAL A 106 -4.95 -14.86 -8.26
C VAL A 106 -5.49 -13.94 -9.34
N LYS A 107 -6.10 -12.82 -8.92
CA LYS A 107 -6.60 -11.77 -9.80
C LYS A 107 -6.68 -10.44 -9.04
N ARG A 108 -7.09 -9.36 -9.73
CA ARG A 108 -7.32 -8.06 -9.08
C ARG A 108 -8.30 -8.24 -7.91
N GLY A 109 -7.93 -7.71 -6.74
CA GLY A 109 -8.71 -7.81 -5.51
C GLY A 109 -8.65 -9.16 -4.78
N LEU A 110 -8.00 -10.20 -5.33
CA LEU A 110 -8.02 -11.55 -4.75
C LEU A 110 -6.62 -12.14 -4.57
N TYR A 111 -6.27 -12.45 -3.32
CA TYR A 111 -5.04 -13.12 -2.92
C TYR A 111 -5.34 -14.51 -2.34
N ARG A 112 -4.47 -15.48 -2.57
CA ARG A 112 -4.58 -16.84 -2.03
C ARG A 112 -3.36 -17.18 -1.18
N THR A 113 -3.57 -17.58 0.07
CA THR A 113 -2.50 -18.01 1.00
C THR A 113 -2.00 -19.42 0.70
N ALA A 114 -0.97 -19.87 1.43
CA ALA A 114 -0.47 -21.24 1.37
C ALA A 114 -1.54 -22.28 1.76
N LEU A 115 -2.40 -21.93 2.71
CA LEU A 115 -3.52 -22.77 3.17
C LEU A 115 -4.75 -22.72 2.24
N ASN A 116 -4.62 -22.15 1.04
CA ASN A 116 -5.73 -21.93 0.09
C ASN A 116 -6.87 -21.04 0.61
N TRP A 117 -6.61 -20.19 1.60
CA TRP A 117 -7.58 -19.17 2.01
C TRP A 117 -7.53 -17.98 1.06
N TYR A 118 -8.69 -17.37 0.83
CA TYR A 118 -8.85 -16.25 -0.08
C TYR A 118 -9.07 -14.96 0.69
N LEU A 119 -8.22 -13.98 0.42
CA LEU A 119 -8.20 -12.68 1.09
C LEU A 119 -8.35 -11.56 0.06
N ASN A 120 -8.76 -10.39 0.53
CA ASN A 120 -8.62 -9.19 -0.27
C ASN A 120 -7.13 -8.87 -0.48
N ALA A 121 -6.72 -8.69 -1.73
CA ALA A 121 -5.31 -8.45 -2.07
C ALA A 121 -4.75 -7.12 -1.53
N ASP A 122 -5.59 -6.10 -1.44
CA ASP A 122 -5.20 -4.79 -0.92
C ASP A 122 -5.07 -4.83 0.60
N CYS A 123 -5.94 -5.59 1.30
CA CYS A 123 -5.79 -5.86 2.74
C CYS A 123 -4.51 -6.66 3.05
N ASN A 124 -4.18 -7.67 2.23
CA ASN A 124 -2.92 -8.40 2.37
C ASN A 124 -1.70 -7.47 2.20
N GLY A 125 -1.75 -6.61 1.17
CA GLY A 125 -0.72 -5.60 0.94
C GLY A 125 -0.57 -4.63 2.10
N ALA A 126 -1.68 -4.09 2.62
CA ALA A 126 -1.70 -3.18 3.75
C ALA A 126 -1.13 -3.83 5.02
N GLY A 127 -1.48 -5.09 5.30
CA GLY A 127 -0.90 -5.84 6.42
C GLY A 127 0.61 -6.00 6.29
N ASN A 128 1.12 -6.29 5.09
CA ASN A 128 2.56 -6.38 4.85
C ASN A 128 3.28 -5.05 4.98
N ILE A 129 2.65 -3.93 4.60
CA ILE A 129 3.20 -2.58 4.84
C ILE A 129 3.36 -2.34 6.35
N LEU A 130 2.35 -2.71 7.15
CA LEU A 130 2.42 -2.57 8.61
C LEU A 130 3.56 -3.39 9.22
N ARG A 131 3.85 -4.59 8.71
CA ARG A 131 4.96 -5.44 9.19
C ARG A 131 6.36 -4.87 8.92
N LYS A 132 6.49 -3.82 8.11
CA LYS A 132 7.78 -3.17 7.80
C LYS A 132 8.11 -1.98 8.72
N VAL A 133 7.26 -1.70 9.71
CA VAL A 133 7.45 -0.66 10.73
C VAL A 133 7.74 -1.34 12.06
#